data_AF-A0A971C1D6-F1
#
_entry.id   AF-A0A971C1D6-F1
#
_cell.length_a   1.000
_cell.length_b   1.000
_cell.length_c   1.000
_cell.angle_alpha   90.00
_cell.angle_beta   90.00
_cell.angle_gamma   90.00
#
_symmetry.space_group_name_H-M   'P 1'
#
loop_
_entity.id
_entity.type
_entity.pdbx_description
1 polymer ?
#
loop_
_entity_poly.entity_id
_entity_poly.type
_entity_poly.pdbx_seq_one_letter_code
_entity_poly.pdbx_strand_id
1 'polypeptide(L)'
;MHHTISHRYLHLPVRDGAPMRRLRLRDGDAVLYAFDIELAEGEPDFWVSADLWPWLGRTVTLDLDGDESDPGLERCREQDLAAGSDDAYGEPVRPLYHFTSLRGWNNDPNGLVYYQGEYHLFWQHNPFGRRWGNMHWGHAISADLIHWRELGEALHPDATGTMFSGCGLVDWHKTSGLGAEEPPTICVYTAAGGRSPESEEQPFTQCLAYSSDRGRTWTKYTGNPVLGHVAGNNRDPKVVWHAGSERWVMALYLEGHTYGLYSSPDLIHWQEESRLEMGDGTECPDLFPLALDGDPEQVRWVFWAANGEYRVGDFDGQAFRT
;
A
#
# COMPACT_ATOMS: atom_id res chain seq x y z
N MET A 1 -1.05 -27.63 -14.22
CA MET A 1 -0.59 -28.67 -13.28
C MET A 1 -1.15 -28.34 -11.90
N HIS A 2 -1.83 -29.28 -11.24
CA HIS A 2 -2.25 -29.09 -9.85
C HIS A 2 -1.03 -29.21 -8.94
N HIS A 3 -0.80 -28.20 -8.11
CA HIS A 3 0.37 -28.06 -7.27
C HIS A 3 -0.06 -27.77 -5.84
N THR A 4 0.44 -28.52 -4.86
CA THR A 4 0.17 -28.25 -3.44
C THR A 4 1.26 -27.33 -2.91
N ILE A 5 0.87 -26.16 -2.39
CA ILE A 5 1.81 -25.19 -1.82
C ILE A 5 2.35 -25.77 -0.51
N SER A 6 3.64 -26.09 -0.48
CA SER A 6 4.28 -26.75 0.66
C SER A 6 5.27 -25.86 1.40
N HIS A 7 5.73 -24.78 0.76
CA HIS A 7 6.59 -23.77 1.36
C HIS A 7 5.97 -22.37 1.26
N ARG A 8 6.46 -21.45 2.10
CA ARG A 8 5.93 -20.08 2.15
C ARG A 8 6.19 -19.28 0.88
N TYR A 9 7.36 -19.40 0.27
CA TYR A 9 7.76 -18.55 -0.85
C TYR A 9 7.92 -19.33 -2.14
N LEU A 10 7.47 -18.74 -3.25
CA LEU A 10 7.88 -19.14 -4.59
C LEU A 10 8.98 -18.20 -5.07
N HIS A 11 10.20 -18.72 -5.20
CA HIS A 11 11.33 -18.02 -5.76
C HIS A 11 11.21 -17.99 -7.28
N LEU A 12 11.34 -16.79 -7.84
CA LEU A 12 11.16 -16.53 -9.26
C LEU A 12 12.45 -15.94 -9.83
N PRO A 13 13.06 -16.58 -10.85
CA PRO A 13 14.26 -16.07 -11.49
C PRO A 13 13.91 -14.90 -12.43
N VAL A 14 14.54 -13.74 -12.24
CA VAL A 14 14.27 -12.53 -13.03
C VAL A 14 15.49 -12.20 -13.89
N ARG A 15 15.24 -11.78 -15.13
CA ARG A 15 16.25 -11.21 -16.02
C ARG A 15 15.75 -9.89 -16.57
N ASP A 16 16.49 -8.82 -16.30
CA ASP A 16 16.05 -7.47 -16.64
C ASP A 16 15.94 -7.30 -18.16
N GLY A 17 14.80 -6.76 -18.60
CA GLY A 17 14.48 -6.57 -20.01
C GLY A 17 14.15 -7.86 -20.76
N ALA A 18 13.96 -8.99 -20.07
CA ALA A 18 13.29 -10.15 -20.66
C ALA A 18 11.82 -9.81 -21.00
N PRO A 19 11.18 -10.55 -21.92
CA PRO A 19 9.76 -10.35 -22.20
C PRO A 19 8.93 -10.43 -20.92
N MET A 20 8.04 -9.46 -20.73
CA MET A 20 7.11 -9.47 -19.60
C MET A 20 6.13 -10.63 -19.76
N ARG A 21 6.00 -11.45 -18.71
CA ARG A 21 5.08 -12.58 -18.63
C ARG A 21 4.11 -12.36 -17.47
N ARG A 22 2.91 -12.93 -17.55
CA ARG A 22 1.90 -12.90 -16.48
C ARG A 22 1.91 -14.24 -15.75
N LEU A 23 2.36 -14.26 -14.50
CA LEU A 23 2.20 -15.42 -13.63
C LEU A 23 0.86 -15.36 -12.91
N ARG A 24 0.14 -16.48 -12.86
CA ARG A 24 -1.11 -16.59 -12.11
C ARG A 24 -1.13 -17.80 -11.20
N LEU A 25 -1.67 -17.58 -10.01
CA LEU A 25 -2.07 -18.59 -9.04
C LEU A 25 -3.61 -18.69 -9.09
N ARG A 26 -4.14 -19.88 -9.33
CA ARG A 26 -5.58 -20.12 -9.50
C ARG A 26 -6.12 -21.23 -8.59
N ASP A 27 -7.40 -21.13 -8.25
CA ASP A 27 -8.22 -22.21 -7.70
C ASP A 27 -9.42 -22.43 -8.63
N GLY A 28 -9.31 -23.46 -9.48
CA GLY A 28 -10.19 -23.62 -10.63
C GLY A 28 -10.05 -22.45 -11.60
N ASP A 29 -11.17 -21.76 -11.85
CA ASP A 29 -11.23 -20.58 -12.72
C ASP A 29 -10.95 -19.26 -11.96
N ALA A 30 -10.94 -19.31 -10.62
CA ALA A 30 -10.69 -18.12 -9.81
C ALA A 30 -9.20 -17.79 -9.77
N VAL A 31 -8.84 -16.57 -10.15
CA VAL A 31 -7.48 -16.03 -9.97
C VAL A 31 -7.33 -15.60 -8.52
N LEU A 32 -6.45 -16.27 -7.79
CA LEU A 32 -6.12 -15.97 -6.39
C LEU A 32 -5.07 -14.87 -6.28
N TYR A 33 -4.08 -14.91 -7.18
CA TYR A 33 -2.98 -13.96 -7.21
C TYR A 33 -2.38 -13.91 -8.61
N ALA A 34 -2.03 -12.71 -9.07
CA ALA A 34 -1.48 -12.52 -10.40
C ALA A 34 -0.56 -11.31 -10.42
N PHE A 35 0.53 -11.44 -11.17
CA PHE A 35 1.51 -10.38 -11.32
C PHE A 35 2.33 -10.56 -12.60
N ASP A 36 2.87 -9.45 -13.08
CA ASP A 36 3.77 -9.40 -14.22
C ASP A 36 5.21 -9.64 -13.78
N ILE A 37 5.99 -10.38 -14.56
CA ILE A 37 7.39 -10.70 -14.25
C ILE A 37 8.22 -10.85 -15.53
N GLU A 38 9.42 -10.29 -15.52
CA GLU A 38 10.46 -10.52 -16.54
C GLU A 38 11.17 -11.86 -16.25
N LEU A 39 10.43 -12.96 -16.38
CA LEU A 39 10.89 -14.30 -15.99
C LEU A 39 12.09 -14.72 -16.86
N ALA A 40 13.18 -15.13 -16.21
CA ALA A 40 14.41 -15.47 -16.92
C ALA A 40 14.28 -16.81 -17.67
N GLU A 41 14.61 -16.83 -18.97
CA GLU A 41 14.78 -18.06 -19.76
C GLU A 41 16.21 -18.65 -19.68
N GLY A 42 17.18 -17.88 -19.18
CA GLY A 42 18.59 -18.25 -19.06
C GLY A 42 19.13 -17.94 -17.67
N GLU A 43 20.42 -17.65 -17.51
CA GLU A 43 20.94 -17.19 -16.21
C GLU A 43 20.17 -15.95 -15.72
N PRO A 44 19.61 -15.96 -14.49
CA PRO A 44 18.90 -14.82 -13.93
C PRO A 44 19.88 -13.77 -13.40
N ASP A 45 19.48 -12.50 -13.47
CA ASP A 45 20.22 -11.40 -12.85
C ASP A 45 20.00 -11.37 -11.33
N PHE A 46 18.78 -11.73 -10.90
CA PHE A 46 18.41 -11.82 -9.49
C PHE A 46 17.19 -12.72 -9.31
N TRP A 47 16.86 -13.00 -8.04
CA TRP A 47 15.69 -13.77 -7.65
C TRP A 47 14.76 -12.89 -6.81
N VAL A 48 13.46 -13.05 -7.01
CA VAL A 48 12.40 -12.42 -6.20
C VAL A 48 11.53 -13.49 -5.55
N SER A 49 10.65 -13.12 -4.63
CA SER A 49 9.77 -14.06 -3.93
C SER A 49 8.32 -13.61 -3.97
N ALA A 50 7.43 -14.51 -4.39
CA ALA A 50 6.00 -14.39 -4.12
C ALA A 50 5.70 -15.04 -2.75
N ASP A 51 5.06 -14.31 -1.85
CA ASP A 51 4.59 -14.87 -0.57
C ASP A 51 3.28 -15.64 -0.81
N LEU A 52 3.34 -16.95 -0.59
CA LEU A 52 2.23 -17.89 -0.75
C LEU A 52 1.59 -18.28 0.59
N TRP A 53 2.00 -17.66 1.70
CA TRP A 53 1.46 -17.91 3.04
C TRP A 53 -0.07 -18.04 3.10
N PRO A 54 -0.88 -17.17 2.44
CA PRO A 54 -2.34 -17.26 2.48
C PRO A 54 -2.93 -18.57 1.93
N TRP A 55 -2.15 -19.32 1.13
CA TRP A 55 -2.58 -20.54 0.46
C TRP A 55 -1.74 -21.77 0.84
N LEU A 56 -0.92 -21.69 1.89
CA LEU A 56 -0.12 -22.80 2.36
C LEU A 56 -0.99 -24.05 2.63
N GLY A 57 -0.58 -25.20 2.09
CA GLY A 57 -1.31 -26.46 2.17
C GLY A 57 -2.49 -26.60 1.20
N ARG A 58 -2.85 -25.56 0.43
CA ARG A 58 -3.87 -25.65 -0.61
C ARG A 58 -3.29 -26.22 -1.90
N THR A 59 -4.13 -26.90 -2.67
CA THR A 59 -3.82 -27.27 -4.05
C THR A 59 -4.34 -26.18 -4.97
N VAL A 60 -3.45 -25.68 -5.81
CA VAL A 60 -3.65 -24.53 -6.71
C VAL A 60 -3.17 -24.92 -8.10
N THR A 61 -3.49 -24.09 -9.08
CA THR A 61 -2.92 -24.17 -10.43
C THR A 61 -2.02 -22.96 -10.65
N LEU A 62 -0.80 -23.20 -11.11
CA LEU A 62 0.10 -22.17 -11.62
C LEU A 62 0.03 -22.17 -13.15
N ASP A 63 -0.02 -20.98 -13.75
CA ASP A 63 0.16 -20.80 -15.19
C ASP A 63 0.99 -19.56 -15.50
N LEU A 64 1.62 -19.57 -16.68
CA LEU A 64 2.33 -18.44 -17.26
C LEU A 64 1.65 -18.07 -18.57
N ASP A 65 1.10 -16.87 -18.67
CA ASP A 65 0.27 -16.39 -19.79
C ASP A 65 -0.88 -17.33 -20.19
N GLY A 66 -1.36 -18.16 -19.28
CA GLY A 66 -2.44 -19.12 -19.54
C GLY A 66 -1.98 -20.50 -19.99
N ASP A 67 -0.68 -20.71 -20.06
CA ASP A 67 -0.10 -22.02 -20.28
C ASP A 67 0.37 -22.62 -18.94
N GLU A 68 -0.33 -23.66 -18.49
CA GLU A 68 0.03 -24.44 -17.29
C GLU A 68 1.24 -25.37 -17.52
N SER A 69 1.67 -25.51 -18.77
CA SER A 69 2.79 -26.34 -19.19
C SER A 69 4.01 -25.52 -19.66
N ASP A 70 3.98 -24.21 -19.47
CA ASP A 70 5.11 -23.35 -19.83
C ASP A 70 6.38 -23.77 -19.07
N PRO A 71 7.50 -24.06 -19.77
CA PRO A 71 8.73 -24.55 -19.15
C PRO A 71 9.37 -23.52 -18.21
N GLY A 72 8.99 -22.24 -18.28
CA GLY A 72 9.38 -21.21 -17.32
C GLY A 72 8.96 -21.56 -15.88
N LEU A 73 7.84 -22.27 -15.70
CA LEU A 73 7.35 -22.69 -14.38
C LEU A 73 8.30 -23.67 -13.68
N GLU A 74 9.00 -24.53 -14.43
CA GLU A 74 9.97 -25.50 -13.88
C GLU A 74 11.19 -24.83 -13.21
N ARG A 75 11.37 -23.53 -13.46
CA ARG A 75 12.50 -22.75 -12.95
C ARG A 75 12.18 -22.05 -11.63
N CYS A 76 10.89 -21.95 -11.31
CA CYS A 76 10.41 -21.42 -10.04
C CYS A 76 10.68 -22.44 -8.94
N ARG A 77 11.00 -21.98 -7.73
CA ARG A 77 11.41 -22.87 -6.62
C ARG A 77 10.66 -22.52 -5.35
N GLU A 78 10.01 -23.50 -4.75
CA GLU A 78 9.45 -23.34 -3.41
C GLU A 78 10.56 -23.31 -2.35
N GLN A 79 10.46 -22.37 -1.40
CA GLN A 79 11.43 -22.13 -0.33
C GLN A 79 10.75 -21.58 0.93
N ASP A 80 11.33 -21.84 2.11
CA ASP A 80 10.80 -21.31 3.38
C ASP A 80 11.28 -19.89 3.71
N LEU A 81 12.40 -19.48 3.12
CA LEU A 81 12.99 -18.15 3.29
C LEU A 81 12.85 -17.34 1.99
N ALA A 82 12.70 -16.02 2.11
CA ALA A 82 12.66 -15.13 0.96
C ALA A 82 14.01 -15.08 0.23
N ALA A 83 13.98 -14.88 -1.08
CA ALA A 83 15.16 -14.82 -1.92
C ALA A 83 16.09 -13.67 -1.50
N GLY A 84 17.38 -13.97 -1.37
CA GLY A 84 18.39 -12.98 -1.00
C GLY A 84 18.41 -12.58 0.47
N SER A 85 17.69 -13.28 1.34
CA SER A 85 17.71 -13.05 2.79
C SER A 85 19.10 -13.28 3.43
N ASP A 86 19.91 -14.17 2.88
CA ASP A 86 21.23 -14.54 3.41
C ASP A 86 22.34 -13.48 3.15
N ASP A 87 22.14 -12.57 2.19
CA ASP A 87 23.10 -11.50 1.79
C ASP A 87 22.43 -10.12 1.77
N ALA A 88 21.42 -9.94 2.62
CA ALA A 88 20.60 -8.73 2.62
C ALA A 88 21.44 -7.48 2.97
N TYR A 89 21.28 -6.42 2.18
CA TYR A 89 21.82 -5.07 2.39
C TYR A 89 23.36 -4.92 2.34
N GLY A 90 24.09 -5.94 1.88
CA GLY A 90 25.55 -5.89 1.70
C GLY A 90 26.03 -5.25 0.39
N GLU A 91 25.13 -4.75 -0.46
CA GLU A 91 25.49 -4.34 -1.83
C GLU A 91 26.26 -3.01 -1.88
N PRO A 92 27.17 -2.81 -2.85
CA PRO A 92 28.11 -1.66 -2.87
C PRO A 92 27.47 -0.26 -2.85
N VAL A 93 26.23 -0.14 -3.30
CA VAL A 93 25.49 1.14 -3.41
C VAL A 93 24.30 1.21 -2.45
N ARG A 94 24.14 0.22 -1.56
CA ARG A 94 23.02 0.15 -0.63
C ARG A 94 23.18 1.22 0.47
N PRO A 95 22.23 2.16 0.64
CA PRO A 95 22.26 3.11 1.75
C PRO A 95 22.19 2.36 3.10
N LEU A 96 23.06 2.73 4.04
CA LEU A 96 23.15 2.04 5.34
C LEU A 96 22.22 2.60 6.43
N TYR A 97 21.72 3.82 6.25
CA TYR A 97 20.90 4.55 7.24
C TYR A 97 19.67 5.22 6.61
N HIS A 98 19.29 4.80 5.39
CA HIS A 98 18.01 5.13 4.78
C HIS A 98 17.29 3.83 4.50
N PHE A 99 15.97 3.82 4.67
CA PHE A 99 15.17 2.66 4.31
C PHE A 99 15.25 2.41 2.79
N THR A 100 15.47 1.15 2.42
CA THR A 100 15.28 0.63 1.06
C THR A 100 14.66 -0.75 1.18
N SER A 101 13.78 -1.14 0.27
CA SER A 101 13.25 -2.50 0.27
C SER A 101 14.36 -3.54 0.00
N LEU A 102 14.22 -4.74 0.55
CA LEU A 102 15.14 -5.86 0.35
C LEU A 102 15.39 -6.11 -1.15
N ARG A 103 14.31 -6.11 -1.93
CA ARG A 103 14.29 -6.28 -3.40
C ARG A 103 13.20 -5.40 -4.00
N GLY A 104 13.14 -5.35 -5.32
CA GLY A 104 12.04 -4.70 -6.05
C GLY A 104 12.22 -3.19 -6.24
N TRP A 105 11.15 -2.57 -6.71
CA TRP A 105 11.02 -1.12 -6.86
C TRP A 105 10.14 -0.56 -5.76
N ASN A 106 10.57 0.51 -5.10
CA ASN A 106 9.73 1.26 -4.16
C ASN A 106 9.59 2.73 -4.58
N ASN A 107 8.50 3.36 -4.14
CA ASN A 107 8.30 4.81 -4.23
C ASN A 107 7.70 5.36 -2.93
N ASP A 108 6.49 5.94 -3.00
CA ASP A 108 5.93 6.78 -1.95
C ASP A 108 5.86 6.05 -0.60
N PRO A 109 6.23 6.72 0.51
CA PRO A 109 5.93 6.20 1.83
C PRO A 109 4.42 6.22 2.06
N ASN A 110 3.90 5.14 2.63
CA ASN A 110 2.49 4.97 2.95
C ASN A 110 2.32 4.57 4.40
N GLY A 111 1.08 4.62 4.89
CA GLY A 111 0.72 3.94 6.12
C GLY A 111 1.48 4.41 7.37
N LEU A 112 2.13 5.59 7.35
CA LEU A 112 3.02 6.05 8.41
C LEU A 112 2.25 6.21 9.71
N VAL A 113 2.49 5.32 10.67
CA VAL A 113 1.78 5.32 11.96
C VAL A 113 2.69 4.84 13.08
N TYR A 114 2.59 5.47 14.24
CA TYR A 114 3.21 4.97 15.46
C TYR A 114 2.16 4.29 16.34
N TYR A 115 2.41 3.05 16.73
CA TYR A 115 1.51 2.28 17.58
C TYR A 115 2.27 1.36 18.52
N GLN A 116 1.95 1.44 19.81
CA GLN A 116 2.49 0.56 20.87
C GLN A 116 4.02 0.36 20.85
N GLY A 117 4.78 1.45 20.67
CA GLY A 117 6.25 1.40 20.68
C GLY A 117 6.92 1.18 19.33
N GLU A 118 6.14 1.04 18.24
CA GLU A 118 6.66 0.77 16.91
C GLU A 118 6.20 1.85 15.93
N TYR A 119 7.15 2.39 15.17
CA TYR A 119 6.90 3.13 13.94
C TYR A 119 6.68 2.13 12.81
N HIS A 120 5.60 2.30 12.07
CA HIS A 120 5.29 1.54 10.88
C HIS A 120 5.59 2.38 9.65
N LEU A 121 6.31 1.79 8.71
CA LEU A 121 6.58 2.34 7.40
C LEU A 121 6.03 1.38 6.36
N PHE A 122 5.07 1.84 5.57
CA PHE A 122 4.64 1.15 4.36
C PHE A 122 5.16 1.90 3.15
N TRP A 123 5.14 1.27 1.98
CA TRP A 123 5.51 1.92 0.73
C TRP A 123 4.84 1.24 -0.45
N GLN A 124 4.60 2.03 -1.50
CA GLN A 124 4.27 1.49 -2.82
C GLN A 124 5.41 0.59 -3.31
N HIS A 125 5.10 -0.66 -3.64
CA HIS A 125 6.12 -1.68 -3.91
C HIS A 125 5.81 -2.51 -5.16
N ASN A 126 6.82 -2.71 -6.02
CA ASN A 126 6.85 -3.82 -6.97
C ASN A 126 7.80 -4.90 -6.44
N PRO A 127 7.30 -5.99 -5.82
CA PRO A 127 8.16 -7.05 -5.31
C PRO A 127 8.79 -7.90 -6.42
N PHE A 128 8.35 -7.76 -7.67
CA PHE A 128 8.70 -8.67 -8.78
C PHE A 128 9.64 -8.08 -9.83
N GLY A 129 10.02 -6.81 -9.70
CA GLY A 129 10.89 -6.18 -10.69
C GLY A 129 11.45 -4.84 -10.23
N ARG A 130 12.39 -4.30 -11.02
CA ARG A 130 13.09 -3.04 -10.75
C ARG A 130 12.40 -1.82 -11.35
N ARG A 131 11.19 -2.00 -11.90
CA ARG A 131 10.42 -0.96 -12.58
C ARG A 131 9.08 -0.80 -11.88
N TRP A 132 8.45 0.34 -12.08
CA TRP A 132 7.08 0.56 -11.63
C TRP A 132 6.13 -0.47 -12.27
N GLY A 133 5.32 -1.14 -11.45
CA GLY A 133 4.36 -2.19 -11.84
C GLY A 133 3.96 -3.06 -10.64
N ASN A 134 2.94 -3.91 -10.76
CA ASN A 134 2.48 -4.80 -9.67
C ASN A 134 2.36 -4.11 -8.30
N MET A 135 1.74 -2.94 -8.20
CA MET A 135 1.80 -2.19 -6.94
C MET A 135 1.14 -2.94 -5.77
N HIS A 136 1.96 -3.21 -4.76
CA HIS A 136 1.65 -3.69 -3.41
C HIS A 136 1.93 -2.58 -2.41
N TRP A 137 1.54 -2.80 -1.15
CA TRP A 137 2.17 -2.11 -0.04
C TRP A 137 3.14 -3.04 0.68
N GLY A 138 4.43 -2.73 0.61
CA GLY A 138 5.43 -3.33 1.49
C GLY A 138 5.29 -2.77 2.90
N HIS A 139 5.83 -3.48 3.90
CA HIS A 139 5.74 -3.07 5.30
C HIS A 139 7.02 -3.37 6.09
N ALA A 140 7.45 -2.38 6.88
CA ALA A 140 8.54 -2.46 7.82
C ALA A 140 8.17 -1.76 9.13
N ILE A 141 8.85 -2.17 10.21
CA ILE A 141 8.70 -1.54 11.51
C ILE A 141 10.05 -1.15 12.11
N SER A 142 10.05 -0.13 12.95
CA SER A 142 11.21 0.31 13.72
C SER A 142 10.80 0.83 15.09
N ALA A 143 11.67 0.69 16.08
CA ALA A 143 11.48 1.33 17.38
C ALA A 143 12.04 2.77 17.42
N ASP A 144 12.85 3.17 16.44
CA ASP A 144 13.66 4.40 16.50
C ASP A 144 13.79 5.16 15.17
N LEU A 145 13.02 4.78 14.14
CA LEU A 145 13.05 5.33 12.78
C LEU A 145 14.37 5.11 12.01
N ILE A 146 15.31 4.34 12.56
CA ILE A 146 16.64 4.10 11.97
C ILE A 146 16.83 2.61 11.67
N HIS A 147 16.60 1.75 12.67
CA HIS A 147 16.76 0.30 12.53
C HIS A 147 15.44 -0.33 12.11
N TRP A 148 15.29 -0.58 10.81
CA TRP A 148 14.08 -1.12 10.21
C TRP A 148 14.13 -2.64 10.10
N ARG A 149 13.01 -3.30 10.39
CA ARG A 149 12.75 -4.71 10.11
C ARG A 149 11.60 -4.82 9.12
N GLU A 150 11.87 -5.30 7.92
CA GLU A 150 10.84 -5.65 6.94
C GLU A 150 10.00 -6.84 7.42
N LEU A 151 8.69 -6.76 7.20
CA LEU A 151 7.70 -7.79 7.55
C LEU A 151 7.14 -8.50 6.30
N GLY A 152 7.33 -7.92 5.11
CA GLY A 152 6.82 -8.41 3.84
C GLY A 152 5.75 -7.48 3.27
N GLU A 153 4.93 -8.00 2.35
CA GLU A 153 3.80 -7.25 1.79
C GLU A 153 2.62 -7.24 2.78
N ALA A 154 2.07 -6.07 3.01
CA ALA A 154 0.87 -5.88 3.83
C ALA A 154 -0.41 -5.90 2.97
N LEU A 155 -0.40 -5.24 1.81
CA LEU A 155 -1.55 -5.18 0.90
C LEU A 155 -1.16 -5.66 -0.49
N HIS A 156 -1.99 -6.57 -1.03
CA HIS A 156 -1.82 -7.16 -2.35
C HIS A 156 -2.88 -6.63 -3.32
N PRO A 157 -2.57 -6.49 -4.63
CA PRO A 157 -3.55 -6.18 -5.65
C PRO A 157 -4.65 -7.25 -5.71
N ASP A 158 -5.86 -6.83 -6.08
CA ASP A 158 -6.99 -7.73 -6.30
C ASP A 158 -7.87 -7.22 -7.45
N ALA A 159 -9.06 -7.78 -7.60
CA ALA A 159 -10.01 -7.42 -8.65
C ALA A 159 -10.44 -5.94 -8.61
N THR A 160 -10.25 -5.23 -7.49
CA THR A 160 -10.58 -3.80 -7.37
C THR A 160 -9.50 -2.88 -7.94
N GLY A 161 -8.25 -3.37 -8.03
CA GLY A 161 -7.14 -2.56 -8.51
C GLY A 161 -5.79 -2.92 -7.90
N THR A 162 -4.76 -2.24 -8.39
CA THR A 162 -3.43 -2.24 -7.75
C THR A 162 -3.41 -1.32 -6.53
N MET A 163 -2.54 -1.60 -5.56
CA MET A 163 -2.49 -0.83 -4.31
C MET A 163 -1.75 0.47 -4.58
N PHE A 164 -2.45 1.59 -4.55
CA PHE A 164 -1.88 2.93 -4.65
C PHE A 164 -1.77 3.57 -3.26
N SER A 165 -1.06 4.71 -3.21
CA SER A 165 -0.66 5.37 -1.97
C SER A 165 -1.83 5.72 -1.05
N GLY A 166 -1.50 6.00 0.20
CA GLY A 166 -2.47 6.27 1.26
C GLY A 166 -1.82 6.34 2.64
N CYS A 167 -2.65 6.40 3.68
CA CYS A 167 -2.22 6.67 5.04
C CYS A 167 -2.52 5.54 6.04
N GLY A 168 -1.87 5.61 7.20
CA GLY A 168 -2.08 4.72 8.33
C GLY A 168 -2.54 5.51 9.56
N LEU A 169 -3.41 4.93 10.37
CA LEU A 169 -3.92 5.53 11.60
C LEU A 169 -4.28 4.47 12.64
N VAL A 170 -4.55 4.90 13.86
CA VAL A 170 -5.09 4.06 14.93
C VAL A 170 -6.49 4.55 15.26
N ASP A 171 -7.48 3.66 15.19
CA ASP A 171 -8.86 3.97 15.56
C ASP A 171 -9.02 3.88 17.09
N TRP A 172 -8.42 4.83 17.81
CA TRP A 172 -8.41 4.89 19.28
C TRP A 172 -9.82 4.89 19.89
N HIS A 173 -10.76 5.48 19.17
CA HIS A 173 -12.16 5.58 19.59
C HIS A 173 -13.02 4.41 19.11
N LYS A 174 -12.45 3.46 18.36
CA LYS A 174 -13.13 2.29 17.79
C LYS A 174 -14.41 2.65 17.04
N THR A 175 -14.35 3.78 16.33
CA THR A 175 -15.47 4.37 15.60
C THR A 175 -15.86 3.57 14.36
N SER A 176 -14.92 2.88 13.75
CA SER A 176 -15.17 2.02 12.58
C SER A 176 -15.98 0.78 12.88
N GLY A 177 -16.04 0.36 14.15
CA GLY A 177 -16.57 -0.94 14.53
C GLY A 177 -15.76 -2.13 14.00
N LEU A 178 -14.56 -1.88 13.45
CA LEU A 178 -13.63 -2.90 12.99
C LEU A 178 -12.66 -3.30 14.10
N GLY A 179 -11.96 -4.42 13.90
CA GLY A 179 -10.92 -4.87 14.82
C GLY A 179 -11.44 -5.78 15.95
N ALA A 180 -10.65 -5.85 17.02
CA ALA A 180 -10.92 -6.70 18.18
C ALA A 180 -11.07 -5.84 19.46
N GLU A 181 -10.60 -6.32 20.61
CA GLU A 181 -10.72 -5.62 21.89
C GLU A 181 -9.88 -4.33 21.93
N GLU A 182 -8.64 -4.41 21.43
CA GLU A 182 -7.71 -3.29 21.32
C GLU A 182 -8.02 -2.38 20.12
N PRO A 183 -7.72 -1.07 20.18
CA PRO A 183 -7.82 -0.18 19.03
C PRO A 183 -7.06 -0.73 17.81
N PRO A 184 -7.73 -0.93 16.66
CA PRO A 184 -7.07 -1.46 15.47
C PRO A 184 -6.21 -0.38 14.82
N THR A 185 -5.15 -0.83 14.13
CA THR A 185 -4.48 -0.02 13.13
C THR A 185 -5.23 -0.13 11.81
N ILE A 186 -5.43 1.00 11.15
CA ILE A 186 -6.18 1.13 9.90
C ILE A 186 -5.24 1.66 8.81
N CYS A 187 -5.33 1.10 7.61
CA CYS A 187 -4.80 1.68 6.39
C CYS A 187 -5.96 2.13 5.52
N VAL A 188 -5.90 3.37 5.04
CA VAL A 188 -6.80 3.88 4.00
C VAL A 188 -5.94 4.09 2.77
N TYR A 189 -6.33 3.48 1.66
CA TYR A 189 -5.51 3.37 0.46
C TYR A 189 -6.35 3.54 -0.81
N THR A 190 -5.70 3.87 -1.92
CA THR A 190 -6.37 3.88 -3.22
C THR A 190 -6.30 2.50 -3.86
N ALA A 191 -7.44 1.91 -4.21
CA ALA A 191 -7.50 0.84 -5.20
C ALA A 191 -7.50 1.48 -6.59
N ALA A 192 -6.36 1.39 -7.28
CA ALA A 192 -6.21 1.93 -8.63
C ALA A 192 -6.69 0.91 -9.66
N GLY A 193 -7.99 0.94 -9.94
CA GLY A 193 -8.59 0.16 -11.02
C GLY A 193 -8.07 0.56 -12.41
N GLY A 194 -8.18 -0.34 -13.37
CA GLY A 194 -7.65 -0.18 -14.73
C GLY A 194 -6.12 -0.30 -14.82
N ARG A 195 -5.45 -0.72 -13.74
CA ARG A 195 -3.98 -0.85 -13.68
C ARG A 195 -3.49 -2.30 -13.64
N SER A 196 -4.40 -3.26 -13.75
CA SER A 196 -4.10 -4.67 -13.98
C SER A 196 -5.18 -5.31 -14.85
N PRO A 197 -4.91 -6.46 -15.51
CA PRO A 197 -5.93 -7.21 -16.23
C PRO A 197 -7.15 -7.58 -15.36
N GLU A 198 -6.95 -7.89 -14.08
CA GLU A 198 -8.03 -8.30 -13.16
C GLU A 198 -8.92 -7.14 -12.72
N SER A 199 -8.50 -5.89 -13.00
CA SER A 199 -9.21 -4.67 -12.61
C SER A 199 -9.50 -3.75 -13.79
N GLU A 200 -9.42 -4.23 -15.04
CA GLU A 200 -9.45 -3.39 -16.26
C GLU A 200 -10.62 -2.40 -16.31
N GLU A 201 -11.82 -2.82 -15.87
CA GLU A 201 -13.03 -2.00 -15.86
C GLU A 201 -13.29 -1.26 -14.53
N GLN A 202 -12.40 -1.39 -13.56
CA GLN A 202 -12.57 -0.76 -12.25
C GLN A 202 -12.04 0.68 -12.23
N PRO A 203 -12.68 1.59 -11.47
CA PRO A 203 -12.21 2.95 -11.32
C PRO A 203 -11.21 3.11 -10.16
N PHE A 204 -10.65 4.31 -10.01
CA PHE A 204 -9.90 4.71 -8.83
C PHE A 204 -10.86 4.94 -7.65
N THR A 205 -10.71 4.16 -6.58
CA THR A 205 -11.57 4.21 -5.39
C THR A 205 -10.75 4.17 -4.11
N GLN A 206 -11.33 4.62 -2.99
CA GLN A 206 -10.65 4.61 -1.69
C GLN A 206 -11.19 3.47 -0.86
N CYS A 207 -10.27 2.66 -0.36
CA CYS A 207 -10.52 1.43 0.34
C CYS A 207 -9.85 1.47 1.72
N LEU A 208 -10.31 0.59 2.58
CA LEU A 208 -9.85 0.46 3.95
C LEU A 208 -9.37 -0.98 4.21
N ALA A 209 -8.27 -1.11 4.93
CA ALA A 209 -7.83 -2.36 5.54
C ALA A 209 -7.55 -2.13 7.02
N TYR A 210 -7.73 -3.16 7.84
CA TYR A 210 -7.51 -3.08 9.28
C TYR A 210 -6.67 -4.24 9.79
N SER A 211 -5.99 -4.01 10.90
CA SER A 211 -5.21 -5.01 11.61
C SER A 211 -5.52 -4.96 13.10
N SER A 212 -5.72 -6.14 13.69
CA SER A 212 -5.97 -6.35 15.12
C SER A 212 -4.76 -6.93 15.85
N ASP A 213 -3.64 -7.12 15.15
CA ASP A 213 -2.44 -7.78 15.66
C ASP A 213 -1.21 -6.86 15.60
N ARG A 214 -1.43 -5.54 15.72
CA ARG A 214 -0.40 -4.49 15.63
C ARG A 214 0.28 -4.47 14.27
N GLY A 215 -0.52 -4.47 13.20
CA GLY A 215 -0.06 -4.36 11.82
C GLY A 215 0.72 -5.58 11.31
N ARG A 216 0.58 -6.76 11.91
CA ARG A 216 1.29 -7.97 11.44
C ARG A 216 0.55 -8.67 10.31
N THR A 217 -0.78 -8.64 10.35
CA THR A 217 -1.65 -9.10 9.28
C THR A 217 -2.74 -8.07 9.01
N TRP A 218 -3.19 -8.00 7.76
CA TRP A 218 -4.12 -6.98 7.28
C TRP A 218 -5.34 -7.64 6.63
N THR A 219 -6.52 -7.20 7.05
CA THR A 219 -7.80 -7.61 6.47
C THR A 219 -8.39 -6.43 5.71
N LYS A 220 -8.60 -6.56 4.39
CA LYS A 220 -9.36 -5.58 3.62
C LYS A 220 -10.82 -5.58 4.07
N TYR A 221 -11.39 -4.39 4.26
CA TYR A 221 -12.78 -4.26 4.64
C TYR A 221 -13.70 -4.80 3.54
N THR A 222 -14.61 -5.70 3.90
CA THR A 222 -15.51 -6.36 2.93
C THR A 222 -16.50 -5.41 2.28
N GLY A 223 -16.76 -4.25 2.90
CA GLY A 223 -17.62 -3.20 2.34
C GLY A 223 -16.86 -2.19 1.48
N ASN A 224 -15.61 -2.47 1.09
CA ASN A 224 -14.87 -1.61 0.17
C ASN A 224 -15.57 -1.51 -1.20
N PRO A 225 -15.43 -0.35 -1.89
CA PRO A 225 -14.74 0.86 -1.44
C PRO A 225 -15.54 1.69 -0.42
N VAL A 226 -14.85 2.40 0.48
CA VAL A 226 -15.46 3.33 1.45
C VAL A 226 -15.72 4.72 0.84
N LEU A 227 -15.00 5.07 -0.23
CA LEU A 227 -15.29 6.22 -1.08
C LEU A 227 -15.12 5.82 -2.55
N GLY A 228 -16.17 6.03 -3.34
CA GLY A 228 -16.16 5.72 -4.77
C GLY A 228 -15.29 6.66 -5.59
N HIS A 229 -15.38 6.51 -6.92
CA HIS A 229 -14.76 7.46 -7.85
C HIS A 229 -15.44 8.84 -7.74
N VAL A 230 -14.62 9.89 -7.77
CA VAL A 230 -15.07 11.28 -7.66
C VAL A 230 -14.71 12.06 -8.93
N ALA A 231 -13.44 12.09 -9.30
CA ALA A 231 -12.92 12.83 -10.45
C ALA A 231 -11.53 12.31 -10.83
N GLY A 232 -11.14 12.53 -12.10
CA GLY A 232 -9.85 12.09 -12.64
C GLY A 232 -9.41 10.69 -12.16
N ASN A 233 -8.21 10.65 -11.57
CA ASN A 233 -7.64 9.46 -10.95
C ASN A 233 -7.55 9.70 -9.43
N ASN A 234 -8.67 10.04 -8.78
CA ASN A 234 -8.68 10.44 -7.37
C ASN A 234 -7.94 9.43 -6.48
N ARG A 235 -6.95 9.90 -5.73
CA ARG A 235 -6.01 9.02 -5.03
C ARG A 235 -5.32 9.69 -3.84
N ASP A 236 -4.55 8.86 -3.13
CA ASP A 236 -3.65 9.22 -2.05
C ASP A 236 -4.40 9.79 -0.83
N PRO A 237 -5.34 9.03 -0.22
CA PRO A 237 -6.11 9.51 0.91
C PRO A 237 -5.22 9.72 2.12
N LYS A 238 -5.18 10.96 2.63
CA LYS A 238 -4.66 11.28 3.96
C LYS A 238 -5.81 11.45 4.93
N VAL A 239 -5.86 10.61 5.96
CA VAL A 239 -6.87 10.67 7.01
C VAL A 239 -6.26 11.09 8.35
N VAL A 240 -6.95 11.98 9.06
CA VAL A 240 -6.59 12.44 10.41
C VAL A 240 -7.84 12.58 11.28
N TRP A 241 -7.71 12.38 12.59
CA TRP A 241 -8.78 12.70 13.55
C TRP A 241 -8.77 14.21 13.83
N HIS A 242 -9.89 14.88 13.58
CA HIS A 242 -10.08 16.29 13.92
C HIS A 242 -10.85 16.41 15.24
N ALA A 243 -10.12 16.68 16.33
CA ALA A 243 -10.68 16.72 17.68
C ALA A 243 -11.80 17.78 17.85
N GLY A 244 -11.69 18.93 17.18
CA GLY A 244 -12.66 20.01 17.32
C GLY A 244 -14.05 19.70 16.75
N SER A 245 -14.13 18.80 15.77
CA SER A 245 -15.41 18.33 15.22
C SER A 245 -15.77 16.90 15.62
N GLU A 246 -14.85 16.19 16.29
CA GLU A 246 -14.96 14.77 16.63
C GLU A 246 -15.24 13.89 15.39
N ARG A 247 -14.51 14.15 14.31
CA ARG A 247 -14.66 13.47 13.03
C ARG A 247 -13.30 13.08 12.45
N TRP A 248 -13.30 12.00 11.68
CA TRP A 248 -12.22 11.74 10.74
C TRP A 248 -12.33 12.71 9.58
N VAL A 249 -11.20 13.21 9.12
CA VAL A 249 -11.09 14.08 7.95
C VAL A 249 -10.15 13.44 6.96
N MET A 250 -10.55 13.38 5.69
CA MET A 250 -9.73 12.93 4.58
C MET A 250 -9.40 14.09 3.65
N ALA A 251 -8.11 14.29 3.36
CA ALA A 251 -7.65 15.03 2.19
C ALA A 251 -7.36 14.04 1.06
N LEU A 252 -7.86 14.31 -0.14
CA LEU A 252 -7.76 13.42 -1.29
C LEU A 252 -7.39 14.22 -2.54
N TYR A 253 -6.37 13.80 -3.29
CA TYR A 253 -6.10 14.38 -4.59
C TYR A 253 -7.18 13.94 -5.59
N LEU A 254 -7.72 14.88 -6.39
CA LEU A 254 -8.77 14.59 -7.38
C LEU A 254 -8.20 14.60 -8.81
N GLU A 255 -7.93 15.79 -9.32
CA GLU A 255 -7.41 16.04 -10.67
C GLU A 255 -6.79 17.43 -10.77
N GLY A 256 -5.84 17.62 -11.69
CA GLY A 256 -5.14 18.89 -11.84
C GLY A 256 -4.42 19.29 -10.55
N HIS A 257 -4.91 20.33 -9.90
CA HIS A 257 -4.39 20.86 -8.63
C HIS A 257 -5.46 20.85 -7.52
N THR A 258 -6.58 20.16 -7.78
CA THR A 258 -7.74 20.12 -6.91
C THR A 258 -7.66 18.95 -5.93
N TYR A 259 -7.90 19.26 -4.66
CA TYR A 259 -8.03 18.31 -3.57
C TYR A 259 -9.43 18.39 -2.97
N GLY A 260 -10.01 17.24 -2.62
CA GLY A 260 -11.25 17.16 -1.85
C GLY A 260 -10.97 17.00 -0.36
N LEU A 261 -11.77 17.65 0.47
CA LEU A 261 -11.82 17.47 1.91
C LEU A 261 -13.13 16.78 2.29
N TYR A 262 -13.03 15.64 2.98
CA TYR A 262 -14.17 14.82 3.38
C TYR A 262 -14.18 14.62 4.88
N SER A 263 -15.36 14.41 5.47
CA SER A 263 -15.50 14.01 6.88
C SER A 263 -16.22 12.66 7.03
N SER A 264 -15.91 11.95 8.11
CA SER A 264 -16.55 10.68 8.45
C SER A 264 -16.68 10.50 9.97
N PRO A 265 -17.79 9.93 10.49
CA PRO A 265 -17.87 9.54 11.88
C PRO A 265 -17.11 8.24 12.18
N ASP A 266 -16.90 7.40 11.18
CA ASP A 266 -16.65 5.96 11.36
C ASP A 266 -15.65 5.37 10.35
N LEU A 267 -14.90 6.20 9.62
CA LEU A 267 -13.97 5.80 8.54
C LEU A 267 -14.62 5.10 7.34
N ILE A 268 -15.91 4.81 7.38
CA ILE A 268 -16.64 4.01 6.38
C ILE A 268 -17.54 4.92 5.55
N HIS A 269 -18.29 5.82 6.18
CA HIS A 269 -19.22 6.71 5.52
C HIS A 269 -18.62 8.11 5.41
N TRP A 270 -18.27 8.50 4.18
CA TRP A 270 -17.61 9.77 3.88
C TRP A 270 -18.57 10.78 3.25
N GLN A 271 -18.47 12.03 3.69
CA GLN A 271 -19.17 13.18 3.14
C GLN A 271 -18.17 14.20 2.63
N GLU A 272 -18.35 14.71 1.40
CA GLU A 272 -17.55 15.82 0.89
C GLU A 272 -17.96 17.12 1.61
N GLU A 273 -16.98 17.83 2.16
CA GLU A 273 -17.18 19.08 2.89
C GLU A 273 -16.75 20.28 2.06
N SER A 274 -15.58 20.21 1.43
CA SER A 274 -15.05 21.30 0.60
C SER A 274 -13.98 20.80 -0.37
N ARG A 275 -13.48 21.73 -1.20
CA ARG A 275 -12.33 21.50 -2.09
C ARG A 275 -11.28 22.59 -1.90
N LEU A 276 -10.04 22.23 -2.14
CA LEU A 276 -8.87 23.10 -2.05
C LEU A 276 -8.06 23.00 -3.35
N GLU A 277 -7.73 24.14 -3.94
CA GLU A 277 -6.77 24.23 -5.05
C GLU A 277 -5.38 24.48 -4.48
N MET A 278 -4.37 23.68 -4.85
CA MET A 278 -2.98 23.84 -4.44
C MET A 278 -2.10 24.19 -5.64
N GLY A 279 -1.90 25.49 -5.90
CA GLY A 279 -0.85 26.02 -6.79
C GLY A 279 -0.45 25.09 -7.94
N ASP A 280 0.80 24.63 -7.90
CA ASP A 280 1.33 23.59 -8.79
C ASP A 280 1.40 22.22 -8.07
N GLY A 281 0.88 22.13 -6.86
CA GLY A 281 0.81 20.93 -6.04
C GLY A 281 -0.08 19.85 -6.66
N THR A 282 0.43 18.61 -6.67
CA THR A 282 -0.27 17.42 -7.15
C THR A 282 0.03 16.24 -6.23
N GLU A 283 -0.88 15.26 -6.18
CA GLU A 283 -0.71 13.98 -5.47
C GLU A 283 -0.40 14.12 -3.97
N CYS A 284 -0.36 12.97 -3.28
CA CYS A 284 0.07 12.78 -1.90
C CYS A 284 -0.20 13.98 -0.97
N PRO A 285 -1.48 14.34 -0.75
CA PRO A 285 -1.79 15.36 0.23
C PRO A 285 -1.32 14.92 1.62
N ASP A 286 -0.89 15.87 2.42
CA ASP A 286 -0.86 15.71 3.88
C ASP A 286 -1.64 16.86 4.55
N LEU A 287 -2.24 16.58 5.70
CA LEU A 287 -3.02 17.52 6.49
C LEU A 287 -2.79 17.23 7.97
N PHE A 288 -2.16 18.16 8.67
CA PHE A 288 -1.81 17.99 10.08
C PHE A 288 -1.71 19.32 10.83
N PRO A 289 -2.01 19.33 12.14
CA PRO A 289 -1.78 20.49 13.00
C PRO A 289 -0.32 20.57 13.48
N LEU A 290 0.19 21.79 13.65
CA LEU A 290 1.45 22.09 14.31
C LEU A 290 1.28 23.24 15.31
N ALA A 291 1.93 23.12 16.46
CA ALA A 291 2.07 24.20 17.44
C ALA A 291 3.10 25.23 16.96
N LEU A 292 2.72 26.51 16.97
CA LEU A 292 3.60 27.62 16.64
C LEU A 292 4.61 27.83 17.77
N ASP A 293 5.90 27.81 17.43
CA ASP A 293 7.01 27.99 18.38
C ASP A 293 6.96 27.05 19.60
N GLY A 294 6.31 25.89 19.45
CA GLY A 294 6.12 24.90 20.51
C GLY A 294 5.01 25.24 21.52
N ASP A 295 4.21 26.28 21.28
CA ASP A 295 3.06 26.64 22.12
C ASP A 295 1.81 25.83 21.72
N PRO A 296 1.36 24.87 22.54
CA PRO A 296 0.21 24.03 22.23
C PRO A 296 -1.12 24.80 22.18
N GLU A 297 -1.19 26.02 22.73
CA GLU A 297 -2.39 26.88 22.64
C GLU A 297 -2.46 27.64 21.31
N GLN A 298 -1.37 27.64 20.53
CA GLN A 298 -1.28 28.30 19.24
C GLN A 298 -1.05 27.28 18.13
N VAL A 299 -2.13 26.64 17.70
CA VAL A 299 -2.10 25.65 16.62
C VAL A 299 -2.40 26.30 15.27
N ARG A 300 -1.65 25.90 14.24
CA ARG A 300 -1.99 26.09 12.82
C ARG A 300 -2.03 24.76 12.11
N TRP A 301 -2.84 24.68 11.08
CA TRP A 301 -2.90 23.53 10.20
C TRP A 301 -1.99 23.73 9.00
N VAL A 302 -1.35 22.65 8.57
CA VAL A 302 -0.54 22.59 7.36
C VAL A 302 -1.24 21.67 6.38
N PHE A 303 -1.50 22.18 5.17
CA PHE A 303 -1.85 21.35 4.01
C PHE A 303 -0.60 21.24 3.12
N TRP A 304 -0.24 20.03 2.72
CA TRP A 304 0.99 19.72 1.99
C TRP A 304 0.67 18.97 0.69
N ALA A 305 1.45 19.20 -0.36
CA ALA A 305 1.40 18.46 -1.63
C ALA A 305 2.74 17.76 -1.94
N ALA A 306 2.73 16.73 -2.80
CA ALA A 306 3.89 15.87 -3.04
C ALA A 306 5.18 16.61 -3.46
N ASN A 307 5.05 17.74 -4.16
CA ASN A 307 6.17 18.55 -4.64
C ASN A 307 6.81 19.44 -3.54
N GLY A 308 6.32 19.38 -2.30
CA GLY A 308 6.78 20.19 -1.18
C GLY A 308 6.10 21.56 -1.06
N GLU A 309 5.15 21.88 -1.93
CA GLU A 309 4.27 23.03 -1.73
C GLU A 309 3.39 22.79 -0.50
N TYR A 310 3.32 23.79 0.37
CA TYR A 310 2.46 23.72 1.55
C TYR A 310 1.77 25.06 1.82
N ARG A 311 0.64 24.99 2.52
CA ARG A 311 -0.10 26.14 3.03
C ARG A 311 -0.25 26.01 4.53
N VAL A 312 -0.12 27.14 5.22
CA VAL A 312 -0.36 27.26 6.66
C VAL A 312 -1.63 28.06 6.87
N GLY A 313 -2.52 27.60 7.74
CA GLY A 313 -3.80 28.23 7.95
C GLY A 313 -4.58 27.66 9.13
N ASP A 314 -5.87 27.94 9.14
CA ASP A 314 -6.85 27.37 10.06
C ASP A 314 -7.69 26.31 9.34
N PHE A 315 -8.10 25.29 10.09
CA PHE A 315 -9.00 24.25 9.60
C PHE A 315 -10.08 24.00 10.65
N ASP A 316 -11.35 24.07 10.23
CA ASP A 316 -12.52 23.95 11.11
C ASP A 316 -13.18 22.56 11.07
N GLY A 317 -12.52 21.59 10.43
CA GLY A 317 -13.07 20.25 10.18
C GLY A 317 -13.83 20.12 8.86
N GLN A 318 -14.09 21.23 8.16
CA GLN A 318 -14.79 21.25 6.87
C GLN A 318 -13.97 21.93 5.78
N ALA A 319 -13.40 23.10 6.06
CA ALA A 319 -12.67 23.92 5.09
C ALA A 319 -11.35 24.44 5.64
N PHE A 320 -10.32 24.43 4.77
CA PHE A 320 -9.01 25.01 5.06
C PHE A 320 -8.97 26.49 4.65
N ARG A 321 -8.50 27.37 5.53
CA ARG A 321 -8.43 28.83 5.31
C ARG A 321 -7.03 29.34 5.62
N THR A 322 -6.41 30.03 4.65
CA THR A 322 -5.11 30.71 4.79
C THR A 322 -5.27 32.18 5.17
#